data_AF-A0A957EB82-F1
#
_entry.id   AF-A0A957EB82-F1
#
_cell.length_a   1.000
_cell.length_b   1.000
_cell.length_c   1.000
_cell.angle_alpha   90.00
_cell.angle_beta   90.00
_cell.angle_gamma   90.00
#
_symmetry.space_group_name_H-M   'P 1'
#
loop_
_entity.id
_entity.type
_entity.pdbx_description
1 polymer ?
#
loop_
_entity_poly.entity_id
_entity_poly.type
_entity_poly.pdbx_seq_one_letter_code
_entity_poly.pdbx_strand_id
1 'polypeptide(L)'
;MSEVIDPNVVARQRFEQARRRASLAQVSARLTGEDIQLLPFEAIRMQLQQQNPYYRGLVEVPLDAIVGSVGRYKTFTRKFLPLTDSLKERWVAVDALAAGRGWPPVELYQVGNVYFV
;
A
#
# COMPACT_ATOMS: atom_id res chain seq x y z
N MET A 1 -27.04 -4.17 24.43
CA MET A 1 -27.04 -5.02 23.22
C MET A 1 -26.12 -4.34 22.22
N SER A 2 -24.84 -4.69 22.20
CA SER A 2 -23.85 -4.12 21.27
C SER A 2 -24.08 -4.70 19.89
N GLU A 3 -24.46 -3.86 18.93
CA GLU A 3 -24.59 -4.21 17.52
C GLU A 3 -23.23 -4.70 17.01
N VAL A 4 -23.13 -6.00 16.73
CA VAL A 4 -21.93 -6.58 16.12
C VAL A 4 -21.96 -6.18 14.65
N ILE A 5 -21.31 -5.06 14.33
CA ILE A 5 -21.20 -4.58 12.95
C ILE A 5 -20.37 -5.61 12.16
N ASP A 6 -20.95 -6.14 11.07
CA ASP A 6 -20.27 -7.08 10.17
C ASP A 6 -18.94 -6.48 9.66
N PRO A 7 -17.79 -7.14 9.90
CA PRO A 7 -16.48 -6.68 9.42
C PRO A 7 -16.44 -6.37 7.92
N ASN A 8 -17.21 -7.08 7.09
CA ASN A 8 -17.29 -6.81 5.66
C ASN A 8 -17.95 -5.46 5.34
N VAL A 9 -18.93 -5.04 6.14
CA VAL A 9 -19.59 -3.74 5.96
C VAL A 9 -18.61 -2.62 6.28
N VAL A 10 -17.88 -2.72 7.39
CA VAL A 10 -16.84 -1.76 7.77
C VAL A 10 -15.73 -1.69 6.72
N ALA A 11 -15.24 -2.86 6.28
CA ALA A 11 -14.20 -2.95 5.26
C ALA A 11 -14.66 -2.33 3.93
N ARG A 12 -15.89 -2.60 3.47
CA ARG A 12 -16.43 -1.95 2.26
C ARG A 12 -16.44 -0.42 2.40
N GLN A 13 -16.91 0.10 3.53
CA GLN A 13 -16.94 1.56 3.75
C GLN A 13 -15.54 2.18 3.73
N ARG A 14 -14.54 1.52 4.33
CA ARG A 14 -13.16 2.00 4.32
C ARG A 14 -12.56 1.97 2.91
N PHE A 15 -12.86 0.94 2.10
CA PHE A 15 -12.45 0.91 0.69
C PHE A 15 -13.02 2.11 -0.08
N GLU A 16 -14.31 2.38 0.07
CA GLU A 16 -14.98 3.50 -0.61
C GLU A 16 -14.39 4.85 -0.17
N GLN A 17 -14.07 5.02 1.12
CA GLN A 17 -13.36 6.20 1.61
C GLN A 17 -11.97 6.35 0.98
N ALA A 18 -11.22 5.25 0.89
CA ALA A 18 -9.89 5.24 0.28
C ALA A 18 -9.95 5.55 -1.23
N ARG A 19 -10.95 5.03 -1.95
CA ARG A 19 -11.20 5.36 -3.37
C ARG A 19 -11.51 6.83 -3.58
N ARG A 20 -12.40 7.41 -2.78
CA ARG A 20 -12.70 8.86 -2.86
C ARG A 20 -11.45 9.71 -2.64
N ARG A 21 -10.63 9.35 -1.64
CA ARG A 21 -9.34 10.03 -1.40
C ARG A 21 -8.38 9.89 -2.57
N ALA A 22 -8.31 8.70 -3.19
CA ALA A 22 -7.50 8.48 -4.39
C ALA A 22 -7.95 9.36 -5.55
N SER A 23 -9.26 9.45 -5.79
CA SER A 23 -9.82 10.30 -6.85
C SER A 23 -9.51 11.77 -6.63
N LEU A 24 -9.64 12.28 -5.40
CA LEU A 24 -9.25 13.66 -5.06
C LEU A 24 -7.76 13.89 -5.28
N ALA A 25 -6.90 12.94 -4.88
CA ALA A 25 -5.47 13.03 -5.11
C ALA A 25 -5.13 13.05 -6.61
N GLN A 26 -5.82 12.25 -7.43
CA GLN A 26 -5.65 12.26 -8.89
C GLN A 26 -6.04 13.60 -9.52
N VAL A 27 -7.15 14.19 -9.09
CA VAL A 27 -7.58 15.51 -9.57
C VAL A 27 -6.57 16.58 -9.17
N SER A 28 -6.15 16.58 -7.91
CA SER A 28 -5.12 17.51 -7.40
C SER A 28 -3.83 17.40 -8.18
N ALA A 29 -3.31 16.19 -8.40
CA ALA A 29 -2.06 15.95 -9.11
C ALA A 29 -2.08 16.43 -10.57
N ARG A 30 -3.24 16.33 -11.23
CA ARG A 30 -3.40 16.88 -12.59
C ARG A 30 -3.33 18.40 -12.62
N LEU A 31 -3.69 19.07 -11.52
CA LEU A 31 -3.65 20.53 -11.40
C LEU A 31 -2.26 21.02 -10.97
N THR A 32 -1.60 20.31 -10.04
CA THR A 32 -0.30 20.69 -9.47
C THR A 32 0.90 20.15 -10.26
N GLY A 33 0.70 19.11 -11.07
CA GLY A 33 1.77 18.40 -11.77
C GLY A 33 2.53 17.39 -10.88
N GLU A 34 2.05 17.11 -9.67
CA GLU A 34 2.69 16.14 -8.77
C GLU A 34 2.61 14.70 -9.30
N ASP A 35 3.70 13.94 -9.13
CA ASP A 35 3.69 12.50 -9.40
C ASP A 35 3.08 11.72 -8.23
N ILE A 36 1.94 11.08 -8.50
CA ILE A 36 1.20 10.25 -7.56
C ILE A 36 1.54 8.77 -7.67
N GLN A 37 2.46 8.36 -8.52
CA GLN A 37 2.81 6.96 -8.66
C GLN A 37 3.79 6.52 -7.57
N LEU A 38 3.68 5.25 -7.18
CA LEU A 38 4.69 4.61 -6.33
C LEU A 38 5.98 4.45 -7.12
N LEU A 39 7.10 4.58 -6.42
CA LEU A 39 8.40 4.32 -7.02
C LEU A 39 8.51 2.84 -7.40
N PRO A 40 8.77 2.49 -8.68
CA PRO A 40 8.97 1.12 -9.08
C PRO A 40 10.34 0.64 -8.59
N PHE A 41 10.36 -0.47 -7.84
CA PHE A 41 11.61 -1.05 -7.36
C PHE A 41 12.54 -1.44 -8.52
N GLU A 42 11.99 -1.85 -9.67
CA GLU A 42 12.76 -2.22 -10.86
C GLU A 42 13.70 -1.10 -11.34
N ALA A 43 13.30 0.17 -11.16
CA ALA A 43 14.10 1.31 -11.58
C ALA A 43 15.43 1.42 -10.81
N ILE A 44 15.47 0.94 -9.57
CA ILE A 44 16.67 0.96 -8.72
C ILE A 44 17.35 -0.41 -8.65
N ARG A 45 16.64 -1.50 -8.98
CA ARG A 45 17.16 -2.87 -8.91
C ARG A 45 18.46 -3.05 -9.69
N MET A 46 18.59 -2.44 -10.88
CA MET A 46 19.81 -2.56 -11.69
C MET A 46 21.05 -1.97 -11.00
N GLN A 47 20.89 -0.87 -10.27
CA GLN A 47 21.98 -0.24 -9.52
C GLN A 47 22.40 -1.08 -8.29
N LEU A 48 21.50 -1.94 -7.80
CA LEU A 48 21.70 -2.79 -6.63
C LEU A 48 22.25 -4.18 -6.97
N GLN A 49 22.42 -4.54 -8.24
CA GLN A 49 22.84 -5.89 -8.66
C GLN A 49 24.20 -6.32 -8.12
N GLN A 50 25.05 -5.39 -7.68
CA GLN A 50 26.34 -5.69 -7.06
C GLN A 50 26.26 -5.91 -5.54
N GLN A 51 25.10 -5.67 -4.92
CA GLN A 51 24.89 -5.84 -3.49
C GLN A 51 24.28 -7.22 -3.21
N ASN A 52 24.79 -7.91 -2.19
CA ASN A 52 24.21 -9.17 -1.73
C ASN A 52 23.08 -8.86 -0.72
N PRO A 53 21.80 -9.12 -1.05
CA PRO A 53 20.72 -8.86 -0.12
C PRO A 53 20.85 -9.74 1.12
N TYR A 54 20.61 -9.18 2.30
CA TYR A 54 20.63 -9.92 3.56
C TYR A 54 19.28 -9.77 4.26
N TYR A 55 18.79 -10.87 4.82
CA TYR A 55 17.54 -10.90 5.55
C TYR A 55 17.73 -10.27 6.93
N ARG A 56 16.92 -9.25 7.25
CA ARG A 56 16.96 -8.53 8.54
C ARG A 56 16.05 -9.10 9.62
N GLY A 57 15.26 -10.15 9.32
CA GLY A 57 14.26 -10.65 10.26
C GLY A 57 12.98 -9.82 10.28
N LEU A 58 12.18 -10.01 11.33
CA LEU A 58 10.99 -9.22 11.59
C LEU A 58 11.39 -7.90 12.26
N VAL A 59 11.04 -6.78 11.62
CA VAL A 59 11.39 -5.43 12.09
C VAL A 59 10.19 -4.51 11.92
N GLU A 60 9.96 -3.62 12.87
CA GLU A 60 8.98 -2.54 12.73
C GLU A 60 9.50 -1.46 11.79
N VAL A 61 8.69 -1.06 10.81
CA VAL A 61 9.06 -0.07 9.78
C VAL A 61 8.08 1.09 9.81
N PRO A 62 8.57 2.35 9.86
CA PRO A 62 7.71 3.52 9.73
C PRO A 62 7.01 3.54 8.37
N LEU A 63 5.70 3.80 8.35
CA LEU A 63 4.90 3.78 7.12
C LEU A 63 5.34 4.84 6.09
N ASP A 64 5.85 5.97 6.55
CA ASP A 64 6.40 7.05 5.73
C ASP A 64 7.75 6.70 5.09
N ALA A 65 8.45 5.69 5.62
CA ALA A 65 9.66 5.15 5.00
C ALA A 65 9.37 4.16 3.86
N ILE A 66 8.11 3.73 3.68
CA ILE A 66 7.68 2.88 2.56
C ILE A 66 7.35 3.78 1.37
N VAL A 67 8.25 3.83 0.38
CA VAL A 67 8.19 4.81 -0.71
C VAL A 67 7.79 4.23 -2.06
N GLY A 68 7.74 2.90 -2.16
CA GLY A 68 7.55 2.23 -3.43
C GLY A 68 7.08 0.80 -3.29
N SER A 69 6.99 0.13 -4.43
CA SER A 69 6.46 -1.22 -4.55
C SER A 69 7.27 -2.03 -5.55
N VAL A 70 7.56 -3.28 -5.22
CA VAL A 70 8.20 -4.29 -6.09
C VAL A 70 7.25 -4.78 -7.17
N GLY A 71 5.94 -4.70 -6.92
CA GLY A 71 4.92 -4.99 -7.91
C GLY A 71 3.74 -4.05 -7.78
N ARG A 72 2.87 -4.00 -8.79
CA ARG A 72 1.57 -3.29 -8.70
C ARG A 72 1.66 -1.78 -8.39
N TYR A 73 2.81 -1.13 -8.61
CA TYR A 73 3.04 0.30 -8.39
C TYR A 73 2.05 1.22 -9.15
N LYS A 74 1.45 0.72 -10.25
CA LYS A 74 0.41 1.43 -11.02
C LYS A 74 -1.02 1.28 -10.50
N THR A 75 -1.24 0.45 -9.49
CA THR A 75 -2.60 0.17 -8.95
C THR A 75 -2.91 0.98 -7.69
N PHE A 76 -1.92 1.71 -7.16
CA PHE A 76 -2.05 2.54 -5.98
C PHE A 76 -1.42 3.91 -6.21
N THR A 77 -1.90 4.90 -5.46
CA THR A 77 -1.20 6.19 -5.32
C THR A 77 0.07 6.03 -4.47
N ARG A 78 0.92 7.05 -4.44
CA ARG A 78 2.09 7.16 -3.56
C ARG A 78 1.77 7.02 -2.07
N LYS A 79 0.51 7.26 -1.68
CA LYS A 79 -0.01 7.05 -0.31
C LYS A 79 -0.73 5.70 -0.15
N PHE A 80 -0.46 4.74 -1.04
CA PHE A 80 -1.08 3.40 -1.07
C PHE A 80 -2.62 3.38 -1.17
N LEU A 81 -3.24 4.47 -1.67
CA LEU A 81 -4.69 4.50 -1.92
C LEU A 81 -5.03 3.77 -3.23
N PRO A 82 -6.10 2.96 -3.29
CA PRO A 82 -6.45 2.17 -4.46
C PRO A 82 -6.87 3.05 -5.64
N LEU A 83 -6.30 2.78 -6.81
CA LEU A 83 -6.63 3.50 -8.05
C LEU A 83 -7.76 2.86 -8.85
N THR A 84 -8.07 1.59 -8.59
CA THR A 84 -9.08 0.82 -9.34
C THR A 84 -10.05 0.10 -8.41
N ASP A 85 -11.30 -0.05 -8.87
CA ASP A 85 -12.34 -0.77 -8.11
C ASP A 85 -12.15 -2.28 -8.15
N SER A 86 -11.35 -2.80 -9.08
CA SER A 86 -10.96 -4.22 -9.13
C SER A 86 -10.23 -4.71 -7.87
N LEU A 87 -9.70 -3.79 -7.06
CA LEU A 87 -9.07 -4.13 -5.78
C LEU A 87 -10.09 -4.35 -4.66
N LYS A 88 -11.36 -3.96 -4.84
CA LYS A 88 -12.37 -3.91 -3.78
C LYS A 88 -12.56 -5.24 -3.08
N GLU A 89 -12.82 -6.31 -3.82
CA GLU A 89 -13.11 -7.62 -3.24
C GLU A 89 -11.92 -8.13 -2.40
N ARG A 90 -10.71 -8.08 -2.97
CA ARG A 90 -9.49 -8.48 -2.27
C ARG A 90 -9.24 -7.62 -1.03
N TRP A 91 -9.38 -6.31 -1.15
CA TRP A 91 -9.15 -5.36 -0.06
C TRP A 91 -10.13 -5.58 1.10
N VAL A 92 -11.42 -5.78 0.78
CA VAL A 92 -12.47 -6.06 1.77
C VAL A 92 -12.21 -7.37 2.49
N ALA A 93 -11.88 -8.44 1.75
CA ALA A 93 -11.55 -9.73 2.34
C ALA A 93 -10.36 -9.62 3.32
N VAL A 94 -9.32 -8.89 2.91
CA VAL A 94 -8.09 -8.74 3.69
C VAL A 94 -8.31 -7.87 4.95
N ASP A 95 -9.06 -6.76 4.87
CA ASP A 95 -9.43 -5.94 6.04
C ASP A 95 -10.40 -6.65 7.01
N ALA A 96 -11.38 -7.38 6.48
CA ALA A 96 -12.30 -8.16 7.30
C ALA A 96 -11.58 -9.28 8.07
N LEU A 97 -10.62 -9.96 7.44
CA LEU A 97 -9.78 -10.97 8.12
C LEU A 97 -8.90 -10.35 9.21
N ALA A 98 -8.33 -9.17 8.95
CA ALA A 98 -7.48 -8.48 9.89
C ALA A 98 -8.22 -8.00 11.15
N ALA A 99 -9.53 -7.74 11.06
CA ALA A 99 -10.33 -7.32 12.20
C ALA A 99 -10.33 -8.33 13.37
N GLY A 100 -10.11 -9.62 13.10
CA GLY A 100 -10.09 -10.67 14.13
C GLY A 100 -8.70 -11.13 14.58
N ARG A 101 -7.67 -11.01 13.72
CA ARG A 101 -6.34 -11.60 13.95
C ARG A 101 -5.18 -10.63 13.76
N GLY A 102 -5.45 -9.40 13.36
CA GLY A 102 -4.42 -8.45 12.91
C GLY A 102 -3.89 -8.76 11.52
N TRP A 103 -2.90 -7.97 11.10
CA TRP A 103 -2.24 -8.13 9.80
C TRP A 103 -1.05 -9.07 9.92
N PRO A 104 -0.85 -10.00 8.97
CA PRO A 104 0.42 -10.72 8.90
C PRO A 104 1.55 -9.73 8.58
N PRO A 105 2.80 -10.02 8.99
CA PRO A 105 3.96 -9.29 8.51
C PRO A 105 4.01 -9.28 6.98
N VAL A 106 4.49 -8.18 6.40
CA VAL A 106 4.75 -8.06 4.97
C VAL A 106 6.25 -8.15 4.71
N GLU A 107 6.62 -8.64 3.53
CA GLU A 107 8.01 -8.62 3.06
C GLU A 107 8.34 -7.23 2.51
N LEU A 108 9.50 -6.70 2.91
CA LEU A 108 9.97 -5.38 2.47
C LEU A 108 11.42 -5.49 2.01
N TYR A 109 11.75 -4.76 0.94
CA TYR A 109 13.12 -4.52 0.50
C TYR A 109 13.59 -3.16 1.01
N GLN A 110 14.69 -3.15 1.76
CA GLN A 110 15.32 -1.92 2.22
C GLN A 110 16.43 -1.47 1.26
N VAL A 111 16.40 -0.19 0.89
CA VAL A 111 17.46 0.46 0.12
C VAL A 111 17.84 1.76 0.80
N GLY A 112 19.05 1.81 1.36
CA GLY A 112 19.44 2.90 2.26
C GLY A 112 18.47 3.02 3.44
N ASN A 113 17.74 4.13 3.53
CA ASN A 113 16.79 4.43 4.61
C ASN A 113 15.32 4.30 4.20
N VAL A 114 15.03 3.78 3.01
CA VAL A 114 13.67 3.63 2.49
C VAL A 114 13.33 2.18 2.17
N TYR A 115 12.04 1.89 2.06
CA TYR A 115 11.49 0.55 1.93
C TYR A 115 10.55 0.44 0.72
N PHE A 116 10.50 -0.77 0.15
CA PHE A 116 9.64 -1.15 -0.96
C PHE A 116 8.87 -2.42 -0.60
N VAL A 117 7.57 -2.45 -0.88
CA VAL A 117 6.65 -3.56 -0.57
C VAL A 117 6.30 -4.43 -1.77
#